data_AF-A0A3N5R3W8-F1
#
_entry.id   AF-A0A3N5R3W8-F1
#
_cell.length_a   1.000
_cell.length_b   1.000
_cell.length_c   1.000
_cell.angle_alpha   90.00
_cell.angle_beta   90.00
_cell.angle_gamma   90.00
#
_symmetry.space_group_name_H-M   'P 1'
#
loop_
_entity.id
_entity.type
_entity.pdbx_description
1 polymer ?
#
loop_
_entity_poly.entity_id
_entity_poly.type
_entity_poly.pdbx_seq_one_letter_code
_entity_poly.pdbx_strand_id
1 'polypeptide(L)'
;MNNLLENNKPILAIETSEKNCGVCLYYNSEKYFEYSFRLKNAHSEKIFELVEQVFHTAGSNINDVSSIAVSSGPGSFTGLRIGMSAAKGLAFGASLPIIPVPTFEAMAMQLCDLLSDQTEFSIANNVNSEELYFAKFQIKGNNFIFVENLTIIKQSDLMKEDKLIFGNANNSRSDVSFLFAAPSAKYVALWGEKFGSDKLTYDYDYLEPDYLKELIIKGIK
;
A
#
# COMPACT_ATOMS: atom_id res chain seq x y z
N MET A 1 15.66 -16.78 11.44
CA MET A 1 14.65 -15.97 10.73
C MET A 1 13.74 -15.46 11.83
N ASN A 2 14.09 -14.32 12.41
CA ASN A 2 13.40 -13.80 13.60
C ASN A 2 12.04 -13.30 13.15
N ASN A 3 11.00 -13.97 13.62
CA ASN A 3 9.63 -13.60 13.30
C ASN A 3 9.36 -12.23 13.94
N LEU A 4 8.84 -11.27 13.17
CA LEU A 4 8.57 -9.89 13.64
C LEU A 4 7.65 -9.83 14.88
N LEU A 5 7.00 -10.95 15.20
CA LEU A 5 6.10 -11.17 16.31
C LEU A 5 6.71 -11.85 17.55
N GLU A 6 8.04 -11.97 17.67
CA GLU A 6 8.66 -12.51 18.91
C GLU A 6 8.24 -11.73 20.17
N ASN A 7 7.76 -10.49 19.99
CA ASN A 7 6.91 -9.80 20.94
C ASN A 7 5.54 -9.61 20.29
N ASN A 8 4.47 -9.96 20.99
CA ASN A 8 3.04 -9.93 20.60
C ASN A 8 2.49 -8.52 20.23
N LYS A 9 3.35 -7.65 19.68
CA LYS A 9 3.15 -6.23 19.39
C LYS A 9 2.70 -6.03 17.95
N PRO A 10 1.59 -5.31 17.70
CA PRO A 10 1.03 -5.12 16.37
C PRO A 10 1.90 -4.23 15.48
N ILE A 11 1.66 -4.33 14.17
CA ILE A 11 2.14 -3.40 13.14
C ILE A 11 1.06 -2.33 12.94
N LEU A 12 1.45 -1.05 12.95
CA LEU A 12 0.57 0.04 12.51
C LEU A 12 0.80 0.27 11.01
N ALA A 13 -0.20 0.01 10.17
CA ALA A 13 -0.10 0.20 8.73
C ALA A 13 -0.85 1.44 8.25
N ILE A 14 -0.25 2.15 7.30
CA ILE A 14 -0.77 3.39 6.70
C ILE A 14 -0.81 3.22 5.17
N GLU A 15 -1.97 3.46 4.59
CA GLU A 15 -2.22 3.35 3.15
C GLU A 15 -2.82 4.66 2.62
N THR A 16 -2.10 5.32 1.71
CA THR A 16 -2.49 6.60 1.10
C THR A 16 -2.10 6.70 -0.38
N SER A 17 -1.74 5.58 -1.01
CA SER A 17 -1.24 5.52 -2.38
C SER A 17 -2.30 5.84 -3.45
N GLU A 18 -3.58 5.96 -3.08
CA GLU A 18 -4.66 6.30 -4.00
C GLU A 18 -5.78 7.08 -3.27
N LYS A 19 -6.98 7.18 -3.86
CA LYS A 19 -8.16 7.81 -3.22
C LYS A 19 -8.58 7.16 -1.90
N ASN A 20 -8.11 5.94 -1.62
CA ASN A 20 -8.29 5.30 -0.33
C ASN A 20 -7.26 5.85 0.66
N CYS A 21 -7.72 6.24 1.84
CA CYS A 21 -6.86 6.54 2.98
C CYS A 21 -7.26 5.57 4.10
N GLY A 22 -6.34 4.70 4.50
CA GLY A 22 -6.60 3.66 5.48
C GLY A 22 -5.52 3.58 6.54
N VAL A 23 -5.92 3.24 7.75
CA VAL A 23 -5.02 2.88 8.84
C VAL A 23 -5.46 1.55 9.44
N CYS A 24 -4.51 0.67 9.71
CA CYS A 24 -4.77 -0.63 10.32
C CYS A 24 -3.81 -0.86 11.49
N LEU A 25 -4.34 -1.31 12.63
CA LEU A 25 -3.55 -1.88 13.71
C LEU A 25 -3.66 -3.40 13.63
N TYR A 26 -2.58 -4.03 13.17
CA TYR A 26 -2.55 -5.43 12.75
C TYR A 26 -1.79 -6.30 13.75
N TYR A 27 -2.45 -7.28 14.36
CA TYR A 27 -1.79 -8.27 15.23
C TYR A 27 -1.49 -9.56 14.46
N ASN A 28 -2.44 -10.01 13.64
CA ASN A 28 -2.34 -11.15 12.72
C ASN A 28 -3.56 -11.15 11.78
N SER A 29 -3.66 -12.16 10.90
CA SER A 29 -4.73 -12.27 9.90
C SER A 29 -6.14 -12.34 10.47
N GLU A 30 -6.29 -12.79 11.72
CA GLU A 30 -7.57 -12.96 12.41
C GLU A 30 -7.90 -11.81 13.38
N LYS A 31 -6.90 -11.05 13.80
CA LYS A 31 -7.04 -9.95 14.76
C LYS A 31 -6.39 -8.67 14.25
N TYR A 32 -7.23 -7.75 13.78
CA TYR A 32 -6.81 -6.41 13.36
C TYR A 32 -7.96 -5.41 13.50
N PHE A 33 -7.63 -4.13 13.58
CA PHE A 33 -8.58 -3.02 13.59
C PHE A 33 -8.25 -2.08 12.43
N GLU A 34 -9.19 -1.85 11.52
CA GLU A 34 -8.96 -1.05 10.33
C GLU A 34 -10.06 0.00 10.17
N TYR A 35 -9.63 1.24 9.93
CA TYR A 35 -10.51 2.33 9.53
C TYR A 35 -10.01 2.92 8.22
N SER A 36 -10.94 3.28 7.34
CA SER A 36 -10.62 3.90 6.06
C SER A 36 -11.70 4.89 5.64
N PHE A 37 -11.32 5.81 4.76
CA PHE A 37 -12.26 6.65 4.03
C PHE A 37 -11.81 6.81 2.60
N ARG A 38 -12.78 7.11 1.73
CA ARG A 38 -12.55 7.35 0.31
C ARG A 38 -12.99 8.75 -0.08
N LEU A 39 -12.14 9.72 0.21
CA LEU A 39 -12.40 11.13 -0.09
C LEU A 39 -11.18 11.74 -0.77
N LYS A 40 -11.44 12.45 -1.87
CA LYS A 40 -10.39 13.18 -2.57
C LYS A 40 -9.93 14.35 -1.71
N ASN A 41 -8.62 14.54 -1.59
CA ASN A 41 -7.97 15.67 -0.90
C ASN A 41 -8.21 15.76 0.62
N ALA A 42 -8.64 14.68 1.29
CA ALA A 42 -8.86 14.69 2.75
C ALA A 42 -7.78 13.91 3.52
N HIS A 43 -6.80 13.31 2.83
CA HIS A 43 -5.75 12.47 3.41
C HIS A 43 -5.02 13.14 4.57
N SER A 44 -4.52 14.36 4.38
CA SER A 44 -3.75 15.09 5.39
C SER A 44 -4.56 15.52 6.60
N GLU A 45 -5.87 15.74 6.43
CA GLU A 45 -6.75 16.19 7.51
C GLU A 45 -7.21 15.03 8.38
N LYS A 46 -7.32 13.82 7.79
CA LYS A 46 -8.02 12.69 8.42
C LYS A 46 -7.12 11.54 8.84
N ILE A 47 -5.88 11.46 8.34
CA ILE A 47 -4.97 10.36 8.67
C ILE A 47 -4.77 10.18 10.18
N PHE A 48 -4.55 11.27 10.93
CA PHE A 48 -4.37 11.20 12.37
C PHE A 48 -5.67 10.86 13.11
N GLU A 49 -6.83 11.29 12.60
CA GLU A 49 -8.14 10.85 13.14
C GLU A 49 -8.30 9.32 13.00
N LEU A 50 -7.88 8.74 11.87
CA LEU A 50 -7.91 7.28 11.67
C LEU A 50 -6.95 6.55 12.62
N VAL A 51 -5.75 7.11 12.83
CA VAL A 51 -4.77 6.58 13.79
C VAL A 51 -5.36 6.56 15.20
N GLU A 52 -5.98 7.66 15.63
CA GLU A 52 -6.66 7.72 16.94
C GLU A 52 -7.79 6.69 17.04
N GLN A 53 -8.59 6.52 15.98
CA GLN A 53 -9.70 5.56 15.96
C GLN A 53 -9.24 4.11 16.08
N VAL A 54 -8.19 3.68 15.35
CA VAL A 54 -7.67 2.31 15.48
C VAL A 54 -7.14 2.04 16.88
N PHE A 55 -6.41 2.98 17.47
CA PHE A 55 -5.86 2.83 18.82
C PHE A 55 -6.94 2.82 19.88
N HIS A 56 -7.92 3.73 19.79
CA HIS A 56 -9.05 3.77 20.71
C HIS A 56 -9.84 2.45 20.69
N THR A 57 -10.15 1.95 19.49
CA THR A 57 -10.92 0.70 19.32
C THR A 57 -10.15 -0.52 19.81
N ALA A 58 -8.83 -0.52 19.63
CA ALA A 58 -7.97 -1.59 20.12
C ALA A 58 -7.65 -1.51 21.62
N GLY A 59 -7.95 -0.38 22.29
CA GLY A 59 -7.52 -0.12 23.66
C GLY A 59 -5.99 -0.11 23.80
N SER A 60 -5.28 0.42 22.80
CA SER A 60 -3.81 0.38 22.69
C SER A 60 -3.26 1.78 22.36
N ASN A 61 -1.93 1.92 22.32
CA ASN A 61 -1.26 3.17 21.98
C ASN A 61 0.00 2.91 21.14
N ILE A 62 0.62 3.99 20.65
CA ILE A 62 1.79 3.91 19.76
C ILE A 62 2.99 3.15 20.37
N ASN A 63 3.17 3.14 21.70
CA ASN A 63 4.28 2.43 22.35
C ASN A 63 4.09 0.90 22.37
N ASP A 64 2.87 0.43 22.11
CA ASP A 64 2.55 -0.99 22.02
C ASP A 64 2.89 -1.57 20.63
N VAL A 65 3.14 -0.71 19.64
CA VAL A 65 3.44 -1.09 18.24
C VAL A 65 4.88 -1.58 18.11
N SER A 66 5.13 -2.54 17.21
CA SER A 66 6.47 -3.05 16.88
C SER A 66 7.13 -2.27 15.74
N SER A 67 6.36 -1.84 14.76
CA SER A 67 6.81 -1.15 13.56
C SER A 67 5.66 -0.42 12.87
N ILE A 68 5.99 0.53 12.00
CA ILE A 68 5.00 1.23 11.15
C ILE A 68 5.19 0.77 9.71
N ALA A 69 4.20 0.11 9.13
CA ALA A 69 4.19 -0.20 7.69
C ALA A 69 3.53 0.94 6.91
N VAL A 70 4.10 1.33 5.78
CA VAL A 70 3.54 2.40 4.95
C VAL A 70 3.73 2.10 3.48
N SER A 71 2.68 2.31 2.69
CA SER A 71 2.80 2.13 1.24
C SER A 71 3.80 3.10 0.64
N SER A 72 4.82 2.54 -0.01
CA SER A 72 5.94 3.29 -0.57
C SER A 72 5.73 3.67 -2.02
N GLY A 73 4.82 3.03 -2.73
CA GLY A 73 4.56 3.30 -4.14
C GLY A 73 4.62 2.04 -5.00
N PRO A 74 4.25 2.18 -6.29
CA PRO A 74 3.84 3.43 -6.94
C PRO A 74 2.40 3.82 -6.57
N GLY A 75 2.03 5.08 -6.86
CA GLY A 75 0.72 5.63 -6.51
C GLY A 75 0.66 7.15 -6.60
N SER A 76 -0.37 7.73 -6.02
CA SER A 76 -0.60 9.17 -5.91
C SER A 76 0.61 9.85 -5.27
N PHE A 77 1.25 10.73 -6.02
CA PHE A 77 2.40 11.49 -5.56
C PHE A 77 2.17 12.23 -4.23
N THR A 78 1.04 12.94 -4.15
CA THR A 78 0.64 13.67 -2.94
C THR A 78 0.28 12.70 -1.82
N GLY A 79 -0.48 11.65 -2.13
CA GLY A 79 -0.92 10.66 -1.16
C GLY A 79 0.23 9.92 -0.50
N LEU A 80 1.18 9.41 -1.29
CA LEU A 80 2.37 8.71 -0.80
C LEU A 80 3.21 9.60 0.13
N ARG A 81 3.39 10.88 -0.20
CA ARG A 81 4.12 11.81 0.69
C ARG A 81 3.40 12.08 2.00
N ILE A 82 2.07 12.19 1.97
CA ILE A 82 1.26 12.36 3.19
C ILE A 82 1.43 11.15 4.11
N GLY A 83 1.26 9.94 3.56
CA GLY A 83 1.41 8.69 4.32
C GLY A 83 2.81 8.52 4.87
N MET A 84 3.84 8.72 4.04
CA MET A 84 5.23 8.62 4.43
C MET A 84 5.60 9.66 5.51
N SER A 85 5.13 10.91 5.39
CA SER A 85 5.37 11.94 6.40
C SER A 85 4.70 11.61 7.74
N ALA A 86 3.46 11.11 7.71
CA ALA A 86 2.76 10.68 8.92
C ALA A 86 3.48 9.49 9.59
N ALA A 87 3.90 8.49 8.80
CA ALA A 87 4.67 7.36 9.28
C ALA A 87 5.99 7.81 9.92
N LYS A 88 6.76 8.68 9.25
CA LYS A 88 8.02 9.27 9.76
C LYS A 88 7.81 10.02 11.07
N GLY A 89 6.78 10.86 11.17
CA GLY A 89 6.47 11.61 12.38
C GLY A 89 6.12 10.71 13.58
N LEU A 90 5.25 9.71 13.37
CA LEU A 90 4.88 8.74 14.39
C LEU A 90 6.06 7.87 14.81
N ALA A 91 6.82 7.36 13.84
CA ALA A 91 7.98 6.51 14.05
C ALA A 91 9.07 7.24 14.83
N PHE A 92 9.41 8.46 14.44
CA PHE A 92 10.40 9.29 15.12
C PHE A 92 9.99 9.55 16.58
N GLY A 93 8.73 9.94 16.81
CA GLY A 93 8.22 10.21 18.17
C GLY A 93 8.22 8.99 19.09
N ALA A 94 8.02 7.79 18.53
CA ALA A 94 7.94 6.53 19.29
C ALA A 94 9.21 5.65 19.19
N SER A 95 10.26 6.11 18.51
CA SER A 95 11.48 5.32 18.22
C SER A 95 11.19 3.96 17.57
N LEU A 96 10.25 3.94 16.61
CA LEU A 96 9.82 2.73 15.91
C LEU A 96 10.45 2.64 14.51
N PRO A 97 10.80 1.44 14.02
CA PRO A 97 11.22 1.29 12.64
C PRO A 97 10.03 1.41 11.68
N ILE A 98 10.31 1.79 10.44
CA ILE A 98 9.35 1.83 9.34
C ILE A 98 9.60 0.68 8.37
N ILE A 99 8.54 0.09 7.83
CA ILE A 99 8.55 -0.86 6.73
C ILE A 99 7.95 -0.18 5.49
N PRO A 100 8.75 0.19 4.48
CA PRO A 100 8.22 0.65 3.20
C PRO A 100 7.65 -0.55 2.42
N VAL A 101 6.36 -0.48 2.10
CA VAL A 101 5.60 -1.56 1.47
C VAL A 101 5.32 -1.24 0.00
N PRO A 102 5.79 -2.06 -0.96
CA PRO A 102 5.46 -1.89 -2.36
C PRO A 102 3.94 -1.99 -2.59
N THR A 103 3.31 -0.93 -3.08
CA THR A 103 1.86 -0.81 -3.19
C THR A 103 1.25 -1.95 -3.98
N PHE A 104 1.84 -2.28 -5.14
CA PHE A 104 1.31 -3.30 -6.05
C PHE A 104 1.42 -4.71 -5.47
N GLU A 105 2.44 -4.97 -4.66
CA GLU A 105 2.57 -6.26 -3.97
C GLU A 105 1.53 -6.42 -2.87
N ALA A 106 1.29 -5.37 -2.06
CA ALA A 106 0.20 -5.39 -1.09
C ALA A 106 -1.18 -5.56 -1.76
N MET A 107 -1.39 -4.95 -2.94
CA MET A 107 -2.59 -5.19 -3.74
C MET A 107 -2.68 -6.62 -4.25
N ALA A 108 -1.58 -7.19 -4.73
CA ALA A 108 -1.54 -8.58 -5.18
C ALA A 108 -1.88 -9.55 -4.04
N MET A 109 -1.41 -9.30 -2.82
CA MET A 109 -1.81 -10.06 -1.63
C MET A 109 -3.29 -9.97 -1.35
N GLN A 110 -3.87 -8.77 -1.45
CA GLN A 110 -5.31 -8.59 -1.31
C GLN A 110 -6.11 -9.40 -2.33
N LEU A 111 -5.63 -9.47 -3.56
CA LEU A 111 -6.28 -10.21 -4.64
C LEU A 111 -6.12 -11.73 -4.48
N CYS A 112 -5.06 -12.20 -3.82
CA CYS A 112 -4.89 -13.62 -3.49
C CYS A 112 -6.02 -14.15 -2.60
N ASP A 113 -6.58 -13.32 -1.72
CA ASP A 113 -7.70 -13.70 -0.85
C ASP A 113 -9.05 -13.73 -1.59
N LEU A 114 -9.11 -13.21 -2.81
CA LEU A 114 -10.36 -12.99 -3.58
C LEU A 114 -10.45 -13.83 -4.84
N LEU A 115 -9.32 -14.23 -5.41
CA LEU A 115 -9.23 -14.96 -6.66
C LEU A 115 -8.81 -16.40 -6.41
N SER A 116 -9.08 -17.28 -7.38
CA SER A 116 -8.71 -18.69 -7.29
C SER A 116 -7.21 -18.91 -7.49
N ASP A 117 -6.67 -20.00 -6.95
CA ASP A 117 -5.27 -20.38 -7.19
C ASP A 117 -4.95 -20.50 -8.69
N GLN A 118 -3.69 -20.27 -9.06
CA GLN A 118 -3.18 -20.24 -10.44
C GLN A 118 -3.76 -19.12 -11.33
N THR A 119 -4.64 -18.25 -10.82
CA THR A 119 -5.19 -17.12 -11.59
C THR A 119 -4.09 -16.13 -11.93
N GLU A 120 -4.01 -15.75 -13.21
CA GLU A 120 -3.24 -14.59 -13.67
C GLU A 120 -4.10 -13.33 -13.67
N PHE A 121 -3.55 -12.23 -13.18
CA PHE A 121 -4.19 -10.93 -13.17
C PHE A 121 -3.16 -9.82 -13.30
N SER A 122 -3.60 -8.67 -13.77
CA SER A 122 -2.76 -7.48 -13.93
C SER A 122 -3.25 -6.37 -13.03
N ILE A 123 -2.33 -5.58 -12.51
CA ILE A 123 -2.63 -4.33 -11.82
C ILE A 123 -2.16 -3.18 -12.70
N ALA A 124 -3.06 -2.23 -12.97
CA ALA A 124 -2.80 -1.09 -13.82
C ALA A 124 -3.34 0.20 -13.17
N ASN A 125 -2.43 1.10 -12.79
CA ASN A 125 -2.75 2.42 -12.23
C ASN A 125 -2.20 3.55 -13.10
N ASN A 126 -2.99 4.59 -13.34
CA ASN A 126 -2.61 5.77 -14.13
C ASN A 126 -1.41 6.49 -13.51
N VAL A 127 -0.39 6.74 -14.32
CA VAL A 127 0.69 7.71 -14.03
C VAL A 127 0.22 9.10 -14.47
N ASN A 128 -0.35 9.18 -15.67
CA ASN A 128 -0.93 10.37 -16.29
C ASN A 128 -1.97 9.93 -17.34
N SER A 129 -2.35 10.81 -18.27
CA SER A 129 -3.36 10.52 -19.31
C SER A 129 -2.88 9.58 -20.42
N GLU A 130 -1.59 9.22 -20.48
CA GLU A 130 -1.00 8.42 -21.55
C GLU A 130 -0.26 7.18 -21.05
N GLU A 131 0.06 7.10 -19.76
CA GLU A 131 0.92 6.07 -19.18
C GLU A 131 0.34 5.46 -17.90
N LEU A 132 0.65 4.18 -17.69
CA LEU A 132 0.19 3.36 -16.58
C LEU A 132 1.38 2.71 -15.87
N TYR A 133 1.36 2.70 -14.54
CA TYR A 133 2.07 1.70 -13.75
C TYR A 133 1.39 0.36 -14.00
N PHE A 134 2.17 -0.64 -14.37
CA PHE A 134 1.66 -1.95 -14.75
C PHE A 134 2.53 -3.06 -14.17
N ALA A 135 1.90 -4.10 -13.64
CA ALA A 135 2.56 -5.36 -13.33
C ALA A 135 1.57 -6.51 -13.53
N LYS A 136 2.09 -7.69 -13.85
CA LYS A 136 1.31 -8.91 -14.00
C LYS A 136 1.71 -9.94 -12.96
N PHE A 137 0.71 -10.58 -12.37
CA PHE A 137 0.86 -11.52 -11.27
C PHE A 137 0.20 -12.85 -11.59
N GLN A 138 0.68 -13.91 -10.95
CA GLN A 138 -0.01 -15.19 -10.87
C GLN A 138 -0.10 -15.65 -9.43
N ILE A 139 -1.27 -16.13 -9.02
CA ILE A 139 -1.46 -16.73 -7.69
C ILE A 139 -0.77 -18.09 -7.64
N LYS A 140 0.00 -18.33 -6.56
CA LYS A 140 0.65 -19.59 -6.22
C LYS A 140 0.37 -19.92 -4.75
N GLY A 141 -0.67 -20.69 -4.50
CA GLY A 141 -1.16 -20.98 -3.16
C GLY A 141 -1.73 -19.71 -2.51
N ASN A 142 -1.29 -19.39 -1.30
CA ASN A 142 -1.72 -18.18 -0.56
C ASN A 142 -0.77 -16.98 -0.79
N ASN A 143 -0.12 -16.94 -1.95
CA ASN A 143 0.84 -15.90 -2.33
C ASN A 143 0.79 -15.67 -3.85
N PHE A 144 1.60 -14.73 -4.32
CA PHE A 144 1.72 -14.38 -5.73
C PHE A 144 3.18 -14.52 -6.21
N ILE A 145 3.34 -14.62 -7.52
CA ILE A 145 4.60 -14.39 -8.23
C ILE A 145 4.41 -13.31 -9.29
N PHE A 146 5.47 -12.57 -9.61
CA PHE A 146 5.48 -11.69 -10.77
C PHE A 146 5.58 -12.54 -12.05
N VAL A 147 4.62 -12.37 -12.95
CA VAL A 147 4.70 -12.80 -14.35
C VAL A 147 5.39 -11.72 -15.17
N GLU A 148 5.06 -10.46 -14.88
CA GLU A 148 5.73 -9.28 -15.41
C GLU A 148 6.00 -8.31 -14.26
N ASN A 149 7.27 -7.93 -14.11
CA ASN A 149 7.69 -6.98 -13.09
C ASN A 149 7.05 -5.62 -13.33
N LEU A 150 6.96 -4.86 -12.24
CA LEU A 150 6.43 -3.52 -12.26
C LEU A 150 7.19 -2.60 -13.23
N THR A 151 6.45 -2.01 -14.16
CA THR A 151 6.96 -1.17 -15.24
C THR A 151 5.98 -0.03 -15.56
N ILE A 152 6.39 0.87 -16.46
CA ILE A 152 5.50 1.89 -17.04
C ILE A 152 5.22 1.51 -18.50
N ILE A 153 3.94 1.37 -18.83
CA ILE A 153 3.46 1.13 -20.20
C ILE A 153 2.61 2.29 -20.68
N LYS A 154 2.39 2.40 -22.01
CA LYS A 154 1.39 3.32 -22.52
C LYS A 154 -0.01 2.78 -22.29
N GLN A 155 -0.98 3.67 -22.13
CA GLN A 155 -2.38 3.28 -22.00
C GLN A 155 -2.91 2.55 -23.24
N SER A 156 -2.36 2.85 -24.43
CA SER A 156 -2.65 2.11 -25.67
C SER A 156 -2.20 0.65 -25.64
N ASP A 157 -1.20 0.36 -24.81
CA ASP A 157 -0.53 -0.95 -24.74
C ASP A 157 -1.14 -1.82 -23.63
N LEU A 158 -2.13 -1.29 -22.89
CA LEU A 158 -2.92 -2.09 -21.96
C LEU A 158 -3.62 -3.20 -22.74
N MET A 159 -3.07 -4.41 -22.66
CA MET A 159 -3.45 -5.55 -23.48
C MET A 159 -4.93 -5.84 -23.32
N LYS A 160 -5.66 -5.89 -24.45
CA LYS A 160 -7.08 -6.31 -24.46
C LYS A 160 -7.28 -7.79 -24.08
N GLU A 161 -6.20 -8.57 -24.06
CA GLU A 161 -6.21 -10.00 -23.77
C GLU A 161 -6.17 -10.35 -22.28
N ASP A 162 -5.71 -9.42 -21.42
CA ASP A 162 -5.74 -9.64 -19.97
C ASP A 162 -7.20 -9.55 -19.49
N LYS A 163 -7.75 -10.71 -19.14
CA LYS A 163 -9.16 -10.84 -18.72
C LYS A 163 -9.45 -10.20 -17.37
N LEU A 164 -8.43 -10.05 -16.52
CA LEU A 164 -8.54 -9.57 -15.15
C LEU A 164 -7.54 -8.45 -14.91
N ILE A 165 -8.01 -7.21 -15.04
CA ILE A 165 -7.22 -6.00 -14.77
C ILE A 165 -7.85 -5.25 -13.59
N PHE A 166 -7.07 -5.12 -12.53
CA PHE A 166 -7.39 -4.33 -11.34
C PHE A 166 -6.64 -3.00 -11.36
N GLY A 167 -7.11 -2.04 -10.59
CA GLY A 167 -6.51 -0.71 -10.54
C GLY A 167 -7.43 0.40 -11.05
N ASN A 168 -6.91 1.62 -11.12
CA ASN A 168 -7.66 2.80 -11.50
C ASN A 168 -7.61 3.09 -13.02
N ALA A 169 -6.82 2.34 -13.80
CA ALA A 169 -6.70 2.51 -15.25
C ALA A 169 -7.91 1.96 -16.02
N ASN A 170 -8.68 1.08 -15.39
CA ASN A 170 -9.88 0.49 -15.98
C ASN A 170 -11.04 1.49 -15.92
N ASN A 171 -11.52 1.93 -17.09
CA ASN A 171 -12.48 3.04 -17.23
C ASN A 171 -13.95 2.62 -17.02
N SER A 172 -14.26 1.34 -16.83
CA SER A 172 -15.60 0.89 -16.46
C SER A 172 -15.87 1.22 -14.98
N ARG A 173 -16.41 2.42 -14.73
CA ARG A 173 -16.81 2.90 -13.39
C ARG A 173 -17.83 1.99 -12.66
N SER A 174 -18.38 1.00 -13.34
CA SER A 174 -19.31 -0.01 -12.83
C SER A 174 -18.63 -1.30 -12.36
N ASP A 175 -17.33 -1.49 -12.58
CA ASP A 175 -16.63 -2.72 -12.21
C ASP A 175 -16.05 -2.70 -10.80
N VAL A 176 -16.20 -3.84 -10.13
CA VAL A 176 -15.62 -4.17 -8.82
C VAL A 176 -14.10 -3.99 -8.82
N SER A 177 -13.44 -4.03 -9.99
CA SER A 177 -12.00 -3.79 -10.18
C SER A 177 -11.54 -2.41 -9.70
N PHE A 178 -12.40 -1.38 -9.78
CA PHE A 178 -12.08 -0.02 -9.30
C PHE A 178 -12.04 0.10 -7.76
N LEU A 179 -12.60 -0.89 -7.04
CA LEU A 179 -12.45 -0.97 -5.58
C LEU A 179 -11.01 -1.37 -5.19
N PHE A 180 -10.25 -1.97 -6.11
CA PHE A 180 -8.86 -2.39 -5.94
C PHE A 180 -7.91 -1.43 -6.66
N ALA A 181 -8.14 -0.13 -6.53
CA ALA A 181 -7.20 0.90 -7.01
C ALA A 181 -5.97 1.05 -6.09
N ALA A 182 -6.12 0.67 -4.83
CA ALA A 182 -5.08 0.61 -3.79
C ALA A 182 -5.34 -0.62 -2.92
N PRO A 183 -4.36 -1.06 -2.13
CA PRO A 183 -4.63 -2.07 -1.12
C PRO A 183 -5.45 -1.46 0.03
N SER A 184 -6.00 -2.30 0.90
CA SER A 184 -6.41 -1.89 2.24
C SER A 184 -5.20 -1.84 3.17
N ALA A 185 -5.23 -1.02 4.22
CA ALA A 185 -4.14 -0.92 5.18
C ALA A 185 -3.85 -2.27 5.87
N LYS A 186 -4.84 -3.17 6.01
CA LYS A 186 -4.62 -4.55 6.44
C LYS A 186 -3.58 -5.29 5.58
N TYR A 187 -3.65 -5.17 4.26
CA TYR A 187 -2.71 -5.88 3.37
C TYR A 187 -1.34 -5.20 3.30
N VAL A 188 -1.28 -3.89 3.58
CA VAL A 188 -0.01 -3.19 3.83
C VAL A 188 0.68 -3.80 5.06
N ALA A 189 -0.06 -4.01 6.16
CA ALA A 189 0.47 -4.68 7.35
C ALA A 189 0.87 -6.13 7.08
N LEU A 190 0.00 -6.91 6.42
CA LEU A 190 0.24 -8.33 6.12
C LEU A 190 1.48 -8.51 5.23
N TRP A 191 1.69 -7.62 4.24
CA TRP A 191 2.91 -7.62 3.45
C TRP A 191 4.13 -7.34 4.33
N GLY A 192 4.04 -6.33 5.20
CA GLY A 192 5.11 -5.98 6.13
C GLY A 192 5.47 -7.12 7.09
N GLU A 193 4.47 -7.85 7.59
CA GLU A 193 4.68 -9.05 8.42
C GLU A 193 5.40 -10.16 7.66
N LYS A 194 4.95 -10.47 6.43
CA LYS A 194 5.48 -11.61 5.66
C LYS A 194 6.84 -11.37 5.04
N PHE A 195 7.09 -10.15 4.56
CA PHE A 195 8.22 -9.83 3.69
C PHE A 195 9.03 -8.62 4.16
N GLY A 196 8.58 -7.89 5.17
CA GLY A 196 9.18 -6.61 5.56
C GLY A 196 10.38 -6.70 6.49
N SER A 197 10.74 -7.89 6.99
CA SER A 197 11.77 -8.02 8.04
C SER A 197 13.15 -7.48 7.64
N ASP A 198 13.51 -7.60 6.37
CA ASP A 198 14.77 -7.10 5.80
C ASP A 198 14.65 -5.65 5.28
N LYS A 199 13.44 -5.10 5.23
CA LYS A 199 13.15 -3.72 4.78
C LYS A 199 12.95 -2.73 5.93
N LEU A 200 12.95 -3.21 7.18
CA LEU A 200 12.87 -2.36 8.36
C LEU A 200 13.98 -1.31 8.34
N THR A 201 13.62 -0.06 8.57
CA THR A 201 14.58 1.05 8.64
C THR A 201 14.23 2.04 9.75
N TYR A 202 15.27 2.55 10.41
CA TYR A 202 15.21 3.72 11.30
C TYR A 202 15.71 4.98 10.59
N ASP A 203 16.15 4.86 9.35
CA ASP A 203 16.59 5.98 8.53
C ASP A 203 15.38 6.73 8.00
N TYR A 204 14.82 7.59 8.86
CA TYR A 204 13.68 8.40 8.48
C TYR A 204 14.11 9.45 7.45
N ASP A 205 15.29 10.06 7.56
CA ASP A 205 15.67 11.21 6.73
C ASP A 205 15.73 10.86 5.25
N TYR A 206 16.24 9.69 4.89
CA TYR A 206 16.37 9.25 3.51
C TYR A 206 15.23 8.36 3.01
N LEU A 207 14.25 8.04 3.86
CA LEU A 207 13.08 7.28 3.46
C LEU A 207 12.12 8.13 2.62
N GLU A 208 12.07 7.85 1.33
CA GLU A 208 11.22 8.52 0.34
C GLU A 208 10.32 7.51 -0.41
N PRO A 209 9.19 7.94 -0.98
CA PRO A 209 8.38 7.09 -1.83
C PRO A 209 9.13 6.60 -3.08
N ASP A 210 8.79 5.40 -3.54
CA ASP A 210 9.29 4.81 -4.78
C ASP A 210 8.56 5.42 -5.98
N TYR A 211 9.24 6.36 -6.63
CA TYR A 211 8.81 6.99 -7.86
C TYR A 211 9.45 6.29 -9.06
N LEU A 212 8.76 5.31 -9.66
CA LEU A 212 9.19 4.70 -10.93
C LEU A 212 9.31 5.71 -12.09
N LYS A 213 8.70 6.89 -11.95
CA LYS A 213 8.87 8.01 -12.87
C LYS A 213 9.42 9.20 -12.09
N GLU A 214 10.64 9.63 -12.41
CA GLU A 214 11.18 10.88 -11.88
C GLU A 214 10.26 12.05 -12.26
N LEU A 215 9.97 12.90 -11.28
CA LEU A 215 9.23 14.13 -11.54
C LEU A 215 10.06 15.04 -12.45
N ILE A 216 9.61 15.21 -13.69
CA ILE A 216 10.11 16.29 -14.54
C ILE A 216 9.54 17.60 -13.98
N ILE A 217 10.31 18.28 -13.14
CA ILE A 217 10.01 19.66 -12.76
C ILE A 217 10.19 20.50 -14.03
N LYS A 218 9.09 20.87 -14.69
CA LYS A 218 9.13 21.88 -15.74
C LYS A 218 9.49 23.20 -15.07
N GLY A 219 10.78 23.56 -15.13
CA GLY A 219 11.27 24.84 -14.65
C GLY A 219 10.43 25.97 -15.23
N ILE A 220 9.92 26.82 -14.34
CA ILE A 220 9.35 28.11 -14.73
C ILE A 220 10.51 28.89 -15.37
N LYS A 221 10.46 29.05 -16.69
CA LYS A 221 11.32 30.01 -17.39
C LYS A 221 10.88 31.42 -17.09
#